data_AF-A0A414R9L8-F1
#
_entry.id   AF-A0A414R9L8-F1
#
_cell.length_a   1.000
_cell.length_b   1.000
_cell.length_c   1.000
_cell.angle_alpha   90.00
_cell.angle_beta   90.00
_cell.angle_gamma   90.00
#
_symmetry.space_group_name_H-M   'P 1'
#
loop_
_entity.id
_entity.type
_entity.pdbx_description
1 polymer ?
#
loop_
_entity_poly.entity_id
_entity_poly.type
_entity_poly.pdbx_seq_one_letter_code
_entity_poly.pdbx_strand_id
1 'polypeptide(L)'
;MDRKTVTTESLNYIENNIKNKITIDEIAGNAGYTKFYFSRLFKQEMKVSVMEYVRERKLIYATREILNGNKILDVAIEYGWESHSGFIKAFKSYYGFSPSLLYAMKLEIIHFGDRDMSNCNFYKIMDEHLSKEELFKVLCEKMIEHGYDNQKLNKVYNFCQSIYGDRKRYSGDDYVTHLLNVSLLLVQMEAEEIVIYAGMFCDVFRKTNVAIDELKENLPDSVVQILIRLKDYDIEKVGLEDEQCAVIKIAERLHNMRTIEYMEEREKQKRAKETIAIFMPIVKKLQDDKLISELNEISINCLK
;
A
#
# COMPACT_ATOMS: atom_id res chain seq x y z
N MET A 1 1.48 -38.17 -31.70
CA MET A 1 1.56 -36.70 -31.89
C MET A 1 2.99 -36.26 -31.73
N ASP A 2 3.44 -35.29 -32.51
CA ASP A 2 4.75 -34.66 -32.31
C ASP A 2 4.76 -33.84 -31.01
N ARG A 3 5.93 -33.73 -30.36
CA ARG A 3 6.08 -33.02 -29.08
C ARG A 3 5.64 -31.56 -29.16
N LYS A 4 5.84 -30.92 -30.32
CA LYS A 4 5.37 -29.55 -30.56
C LYS A 4 3.86 -29.47 -30.60
N THR A 5 3.18 -30.42 -31.23
CA THR A 5 1.71 -30.47 -31.30
C THR A 5 1.10 -30.57 -29.90
N VAL A 6 1.63 -31.46 -29.07
CA VAL A 6 1.18 -31.67 -27.68
C VAL A 6 1.35 -30.39 -26.85
N THR A 7 2.49 -29.73 -27.00
CA THR A 7 2.75 -28.47 -26.30
C THR A 7 1.78 -27.40 -26.76
N THR A 8 1.59 -27.22 -28.07
CA THR A 8 0.65 -26.23 -28.64
C THR A 8 -0.79 -26.45 -28.19
N GLU A 9 -1.28 -27.69 -28.20
CA GLU A 9 -2.63 -28.02 -27.72
C GLU A 9 -2.80 -27.68 -26.24
N SER A 10 -1.78 -27.99 -25.44
CA SER A 10 -1.76 -27.66 -24.00
C SER A 10 -1.76 -26.14 -23.76
N LEU A 11 -0.98 -25.39 -24.55
CA LEU A 11 -0.97 -23.93 -24.49
C LEU A 11 -2.35 -23.37 -24.84
N ASN A 12 -2.95 -23.83 -25.93
CA ASN A 12 -4.30 -23.41 -26.34
C ASN A 12 -5.35 -23.72 -25.27
N TYR A 13 -5.26 -24.88 -24.62
CA TYR A 13 -6.14 -25.22 -23.53
C TYR A 13 -6.00 -24.23 -22.35
N ILE A 14 -4.76 -23.90 -21.97
CA ILE A 14 -4.47 -22.95 -20.89
C ILE A 14 -5.03 -21.56 -21.23
N GLU A 15 -4.78 -21.06 -22.43
CA GLU A 15 -5.23 -19.73 -22.87
C GLU A 15 -6.77 -19.63 -22.88
N ASN A 16 -7.45 -20.67 -23.37
CA ASN A 16 -8.92 -20.71 -23.43
C ASN A 16 -9.60 -20.86 -22.06
N ASN A 17 -8.85 -21.28 -21.03
CA ASN A 17 -9.37 -21.54 -19.69
C ASN A 17 -8.73 -20.66 -18.63
N ILE A 18 -8.07 -19.56 -19.02
CA ILE A 18 -7.18 -18.80 -18.12
C ILE A 18 -7.86 -18.23 -16.87
N LYS A 19 -9.15 -17.91 -16.95
CA LYS A 19 -9.98 -17.43 -15.83
C LYS A 19 -10.47 -18.55 -14.91
N ASN A 20 -10.49 -19.79 -15.39
CA ASN A 20 -10.97 -20.94 -14.65
C ASN A 20 -9.87 -21.50 -13.72
N LYS A 21 -10.29 -22.37 -12.79
CA LYS A 21 -9.35 -23.22 -12.06
C LYS A 21 -8.81 -24.26 -13.06
N ILE A 22 -7.51 -24.25 -13.27
CA ILE A 22 -6.82 -25.18 -14.18
C ILE A 22 -5.99 -26.14 -13.34
N THR A 23 -6.11 -27.43 -13.62
CA THR A 23 -5.29 -28.49 -13.03
C THR A 23 -4.39 -29.14 -14.08
N ILE A 24 -3.26 -29.71 -13.62
CA ILE A 24 -2.35 -30.45 -14.52
C ILE A 24 -3.07 -31.66 -15.15
N ASP A 25 -3.96 -32.29 -14.40
CA ASP A 25 -4.72 -33.47 -14.84
C ASP A 25 -5.65 -33.13 -16.02
N GLU A 26 -6.29 -31.96 -16.00
CA GLU A 26 -7.12 -31.48 -17.12
C GLU A 26 -6.29 -31.18 -18.38
N ILE A 27 -5.16 -30.49 -18.22
CA ILE A 27 -4.27 -30.17 -19.36
C ILE A 27 -3.70 -31.46 -19.96
N ALA A 28 -3.21 -32.37 -19.11
CA ALA A 28 -2.64 -33.64 -19.55
C ALA A 28 -3.70 -34.53 -20.22
N GLY A 29 -4.91 -34.57 -19.66
CA GLY A 29 -6.05 -35.30 -20.23
C GLY A 29 -6.48 -34.76 -21.60
N ASN A 30 -6.50 -33.44 -21.77
CA ASN A 30 -6.81 -32.81 -23.07
C ASN A 30 -5.80 -33.19 -24.15
N ALA A 31 -4.53 -33.33 -23.78
CA ALA A 31 -3.46 -33.75 -24.67
C ALA A 31 -3.32 -35.28 -24.83
N GLY A 32 -4.12 -36.09 -24.11
CA GLY A 32 -4.09 -37.55 -24.17
C GLY A 32 -2.92 -38.21 -23.41
N TYR A 33 -2.37 -37.57 -22.39
CA TYR A 33 -1.23 -38.07 -21.61
C TYR A 33 -1.54 -38.21 -20.12
N THR A 34 -0.76 -39.06 -19.45
CA THR A 34 -0.72 -39.08 -17.98
C THR A 34 -0.03 -37.83 -17.45
N LYS A 35 -0.48 -37.34 -16.29
CA LYS A 35 0.09 -36.18 -15.58
C LYS A 35 1.62 -36.22 -15.48
N PHE A 36 2.20 -37.37 -15.11
CA PHE A 36 3.64 -37.51 -14.90
C PHE A 36 4.43 -37.36 -16.19
N TYR A 37 4.00 -38.03 -17.26
CA TYR A 37 4.65 -37.93 -18.56
C TYR A 37 4.52 -36.53 -19.13
N PHE A 38 3.31 -35.96 -19.07
CA PHE A 38 3.02 -34.61 -19.54
C PHE A 38 3.88 -33.56 -18.82
N SER A 39 3.93 -33.60 -17.49
CA SER A 39 4.72 -32.63 -16.70
C SER A 39 6.20 -32.65 -17.06
N ARG A 40 6.76 -33.85 -17.28
CA ARG A 40 8.17 -34.01 -17.68
C ARG A 40 8.41 -33.47 -19.09
N LEU A 41 7.52 -33.80 -20.03
CA LEU A 41 7.59 -33.32 -21.41
C LEU A 41 7.50 -31.79 -21.49
N PHE A 42 6.49 -31.21 -20.84
CA PHE A 42 6.26 -29.77 -20.82
C PHE A 42 7.45 -29.03 -20.21
N LYS A 43 7.99 -29.49 -19.08
CA LYS A 43 9.16 -28.86 -18.44
C LYS A 43 10.42 -28.95 -19.30
N GLN A 44 10.60 -30.04 -20.05
CA GLN A 44 11.73 -30.18 -20.97
C GLN A 44 11.66 -29.16 -22.11
N GLU A 45 10.46 -28.92 -22.64
CA GLU A 45 10.21 -28.00 -23.75
C GLU A 45 10.21 -26.54 -23.28
N MET A 46 9.40 -26.20 -22.26
CA MET A 46 9.14 -24.83 -21.82
C MET A 46 10.13 -24.32 -20.77
N LYS A 47 10.99 -25.19 -20.22
CA LYS A 47 11.96 -24.92 -19.13
C LYS A 47 11.35 -24.52 -17.78
N VAL A 48 10.05 -24.25 -17.73
CA VAL A 48 9.27 -23.99 -16.51
C VAL A 48 8.28 -25.11 -16.26
N SER A 49 7.78 -25.21 -15.02
CA SER A 49 6.70 -26.17 -14.73
C SER A 49 5.36 -25.73 -15.34
N VAL A 50 4.44 -26.68 -15.55
CA VAL A 50 3.10 -26.40 -16.11
C VAL A 50 2.37 -25.35 -15.27
N MET A 51 2.33 -25.53 -13.95
CA MET A 51 1.59 -24.61 -13.07
C MET A 51 2.27 -23.25 -12.90
N GLU A 52 3.58 -23.21 -13.04
CA GLU A 52 4.33 -21.95 -13.10
C GLU A 52 3.97 -21.20 -14.38
N TYR A 53 3.98 -21.86 -15.54
CA TYR A 53 3.52 -21.26 -16.79
C TYR A 53 2.08 -20.73 -16.68
N VAL A 54 1.14 -21.53 -16.17
CA VAL A 54 -0.25 -21.09 -15.95
C VAL A 54 -0.30 -19.86 -15.05
N ARG A 55 0.49 -19.82 -13.97
CA ARG A 55 0.56 -18.69 -13.05
C ARG A 55 1.05 -17.43 -13.78
N GLU A 56 2.13 -17.52 -14.55
CA GLU A 56 2.67 -16.40 -15.33
C GLU A 56 1.66 -15.88 -16.34
N ARG A 57 0.97 -16.77 -17.05
CA ARG A 57 -0.10 -16.37 -17.99
C ARG A 57 -1.24 -15.65 -17.28
N LYS A 58 -1.71 -16.15 -16.14
CA LYS A 58 -2.75 -15.47 -15.33
C LYS A 58 -2.31 -14.07 -14.92
N LEU A 59 -1.05 -13.90 -14.50
CA LEU A 59 -0.49 -12.58 -14.16
C LEU A 59 -0.45 -11.64 -15.37
N ILE A 60 -0.07 -12.12 -16.56
CA ILE A 60 -0.03 -11.33 -17.80
C ILE A 60 -1.43 -10.81 -18.18
N TYR A 61 -2.45 -11.67 -18.10
CA TYR A 61 -3.82 -11.26 -18.41
C TYR A 61 -4.41 -10.35 -17.34
N ALA A 62 -4.18 -10.65 -16.05
CA ALA A 62 -4.57 -9.79 -14.94
C ALA A 62 -3.97 -8.38 -15.07
N THR A 63 -2.69 -8.29 -15.44
CA THR A 63 -1.99 -7.03 -15.72
C THR A 63 -2.73 -6.20 -16.76
N ARG A 64 -3.20 -6.80 -17.85
CA ARG A 64 -3.95 -6.09 -18.90
C ARG A 64 -5.26 -5.52 -18.39
N GLU A 65 -6.00 -6.29 -17.59
CA GLU A 65 -7.27 -5.84 -16.99
C GLU A 65 -7.04 -4.72 -15.97
N ILE A 66 -6.00 -4.82 -15.14
CA ILE A 66 -5.57 -3.76 -14.22
C ILE A 66 -5.19 -2.50 -15.01
N LEU A 67 -4.42 -2.65 -16.08
CA LEU A 67 -4.09 -1.57 -17.00
C LEU A 67 -5.32 -1.01 -17.74
N ASN A 68 -6.46 -1.70 -17.77
CA ASN A 68 -7.71 -1.16 -18.31
C ASN A 68 -8.53 -0.39 -17.27
N GLY A 69 -8.12 -0.38 -16.00
CA GLY A 69 -8.83 0.34 -14.93
C GLY A 69 -9.62 -0.56 -13.99
N ASN A 70 -9.56 -1.88 -14.17
CA ASN A 70 -10.27 -2.81 -13.30
C ASN A 70 -9.60 -2.90 -11.93
N LYS A 71 -10.41 -3.05 -10.88
CA LYS A 71 -9.91 -3.15 -9.51
C LYS A 71 -9.04 -4.40 -9.36
N ILE A 72 -7.88 -4.24 -8.74
CA ILE A 72 -6.89 -5.31 -8.56
C ILE A 72 -7.52 -6.54 -7.87
N LEU A 73 -8.38 -6.31 -6.88
CA LEU A 73 -9.07 -7.39 -6.17
C LEU A 73 -10.03 -8.18 -7.08
N ASP A 74 -10.86 -7.48 -7.86
CA ASP A 74 -11.81 -8.11 -8.77
C ASP A 74 -11.07 -8.94 -9.83
N VAL A 75 -9.98 -8.39 -10.36
CA VAL A 75 -9.10 -9.09 -11.30
C VAL A 75 -8.46 -10.32 -10.64
N ALA A 76 -7.95 -10.21 -9.41
CA ALA A 76 -7.38 -11.36 -8.72
C ALA A 76 -8.41 -12.50 -8.56
N ILE A 77 -9.65 -12.17 -8.19
CA ILE A 77 -10.74 -13.14 -8.06
C ILE A 77 -11.08 -13.75 -9.43
N GLU A 78 -11.20 -12.92 -10.46
CA GLU A 78 -11.56 -13.33 -11.82
C GLU A 78 -10.54 -14.30 -12.44
N TYR A 79 -9.25 -14.14 -12.11
CA TYR A 79 -8.20 -15.06 -12.56
C TYR A 79 -7.98 -16.24 -11.60
N GLY A 80 -8.88 -16.46 -10.64
CA GLY A 80 -8.94 -17.66 -9.80
C GLY A 80 -7.88 -17.70 -8.70
N TRP A 81 -7.48 -16.54 -8.16
CA TRP A 81 -6.60 -16.47 -6.99
C TRP A 81 -7.42 -16.65 -5.70
N GLU A 82 -6.98 -17.55 -4.82
CA GLU A 82 -7.67 -17.87 -3.57
C GLU A 82 -7.59 -16.74 -2.53
N SER A 83 -6.60 -15.86 -2.66
CA SER A 83 -6.41 -14.72 -1.78
C SER A 83 -5.74 -13.55 -2.50
N HIS A 84 -6.09 -12.35 -2.07
CA HIS A 84 -5.46 -11.12 -2.56
C HIS A 84 -3.95 -11.09 -2.29
N SER A 85 -3.53 -11.52 -1.09
CA SER A 85 -2.11 -11.62 -0.71
C SER A 85 -1.34 -12.62 -1.58
N GLY A 86 -1.97 -13.75 -1.94
CA GLY A 86 -1.42 -14.72 -2.87
C GLY A 86 -1.16 -14.12 -4.26
N PHE A 87 -2.10 -13.33 -4.76
CA PHE A 87 -1.97 -12.61 -6.03
C PHE A 87 -0.82 -11.59 -5.98
N ILE A 88 -0.79 -10.71 -4.97
CA ILE A 88 0.25 -9.68 -4.83
C ILE A 88 1.64 -10.31 -4.77
N LYS A 89 1.81 -11.35 -3.97
CA LYS A 89 3.11 -12.03 -3.82
C LYS A 89 3.58 -12.64 -5.14
N ALA A 90 2.68 -13.28 -5.88
CA ALA A 90 3.01 -13.85 -7.18
C ALA A 90 3.31 -12.78 -8.22
N PHE A 91 2.53 -11.69 -8.23
CA PHE A 91 2.74 -10.55 -9.11
C PHE A 91 4.11 -9.91 -8.86
N LYS A 92 4.44 -9.61 -7.59
CA LYS A 92 5.75 -9.05 -7.19
C LYS A 92 6.90 -9.99 -7.52
N SER A 93 6.71 -11.30 -7.33
CA SER A 93 7.71 -12.30 -7.70
C SER A 93 7.98 -12.37 -9.21
N TYR A 94 6.97 -12.07 -10.04
CA TYR A 94 7.07 -12.18 -11.50
C TYR A 94 7.56 -10.87 -12.14
N TYR A 95 6.99 -9.73 -11.75
CA TYR A 95 7.30 -8.42 -12.33
C TYR A 95 8.38 -7.64 -11.58
N GLY A 96 8.69 -8.02 -10.33
CA GLY A 96 9.60 -7.28 -9.46
C GLY A 96 8.95 -6.11 -8.71
N PHE A 97 7.69 -5.78 -9.02
CA PHE A 97 6.93 -4.69 -8.41
C PHE A 97 5.47 -5.07 -8.14
N SER A 98 4.73 -4.28 -7.37
CA SER A 98 3.32 -4.55 -7.03
C SER A 98 2.36 -4.16 -8.17
N PRO A 99 1.15 -4.76 -8.24
CA PRO A 99 0.14 -4.34 -9.20
C PRO A 99 -0.29 -2.87 -9.01
N SER A 100 -0.17 -2.33 -7.78
CA SER A 100 -0.42 -0.93 -7.47
C SER A 100 0.61 -0.01 -8.13
N LEU A 101 1.89 -0.41 -8.18
CA LEU A 101 2.91 0.33 -8.93
C LEU A 101 2.64 0.28 -10.44
N LEU A 102 2.18 -0.85 -10.98
CA LEU A 102 1.75 -0.93 -12.38
C LEU A 102 0.63 0.08 -12.68
N TYR A 103 -0.34 0.20 -11.77
CA TYR A 103 -1.45 1.13 -11.90
C TYR A 103 -0.96 2.59 -11.85
N ALA A 104 0.01 2.89 -10.98
CA ALA A 104 0.67 4.19 -10.93
C ALA A 104 1.41 4.51 -12.25
N MET A 105 2.19 3.55 -12.79
CA MET A 105 2.90 3.70 -14.08
C MET A 105 1.94 3.91 -15.27
N LYS A 106 0.73 3.33 -15.27
CA LYS A 106 -0.30 3.61 -16.28
C LYS A 106 -0.72 5.07 -16.28
N LEU A 107 -0.88 5.67 -15.10
CA LEU A 107 -1.30 7.06 -14.96
C LEU A 107 -0.25 7.99 -15.58
N GLU A 108 1.05 7.68 -15.45
CA GLU A 108 2.12 8.42 -16.13
C GLU A 108 2.02 8.39 -17.67
N ILE A 109 1.62 7.25 -18.26
CA ILE A 109 1.46 7.11 -19.72
C ILE A 109 0.25 7.88 -20.24
N ILE A 110 -0.86 7.92 -19.48
CA ILE A 110 -2.08 8.64 -19.86
C ILE A 110 -1.92 10.16 -19.66
N HIS A 111 -1.12 10.60 -18.68
CA HIS A 111 -0.90 12.01 -18.39
C HIS A 111 -0.04 12.77 -19.41
N PHE A 112 0.60 12.08 -20.37
CA PHE A 112 1.10 12.76 -21.57
C PHE A 112 -0.02 13.30 -22.48
N GLY A 113 -1.26 12.80 -22.31
CA GLY A 113 -2.39 13.08 -23.21
C GLY A 113 -3.39 14.12 -22.74
N ASP A 114 -3.52 14.40 -21.44
CA ASP A 114 -4.61 15.26 -20.96
C ASP A 114 -4.17 16.25 -19.87
N ARG A 115 -4.30 17.54 -20.19
CA ARG A 115 -4.05 18.68 -19.31
C ARG A 115 -5.37 19.07 -18.65
N ASP A 116 -5.74 18.44 -17.54
CA ASP A 116 -6.71 19.04 -16.65
C ASP A 116 -6.25 18.88 -15.19
N MET A 117 -5.99 20.01 -14.56
CA MET A 117 -5.28 20.19 -13.31
C MET A 117 -6.23 20.74 -12.24
N SER A 118 -7.42 20.15 -12.15
CA SER A 118 -8.52 20.67 -11.32
C SER A 118 -8.97 19.71 -10.20
N ASN A 119 -8.31 18.56 -10.02
CA ASN A 119 -8.61 17.60 -8.94
C ASN A 119 -7.33 16.98 -8.30
N CYS A 120 -6.38 17.82 -7.88
CA CYS A 120 -5.11 17.38 -7.27
C CYS A 120 -5.23 16.69 -5.88
N ASN A 121 -6.42 16.44 -5.34
CA ASN A 121 -6.58 15.77 -4.05
C ASN A 121 -6.57 14.24 -4.22
N PHE A 122 -5.38 13.68 -4.35
CA PHE A 122 -5.18 12.25 -4.61
C PHE A 122 -5.58 11.34 -3.43
N TYR A 123 -5.27 11.76 -2.21
CA TYR A 123 -5.80 11.16 -1.00
C TYR A 123 -7.05 11.93 -0.59
N LYS A 124 -8.22 11.28 -0.58
CA LYS A 124 -9.50 11.90 -0.22
C LYS A 124 -9.31 12.73 1.04
N ILE A 125 -9.47 14.06 0.94
CA ILE A 125 -9.43 14.94 2.11
C ILE A 125 -10.55 14.45 3.02
N MET A 126 -10.15 13.97 4.18
CA MET A 126 -11.10 13.66 5.23
C MET A 126 -11.55 14.99 5.81
N ASP A 127 -12.87 15.15 5.94
CA ASP A 127 -13.49 16.37 6.46
C ASP A 127 -12.80 16.77 7.78
N GLU A 128 -12.31 18.00 7.85
CA GLU A 128 -11.41 18.50 8.91
C GLU A 128 -12.08 18.56 10.29
N HIS A 129 -13.37 18.24 10.37
CA HIS A 129 -14.15 18.27 11.61
C HIS A 129 -14.69 16.91 12.05
N LEU A 130 -14.24 15.81 11.44
CA LEU A 130 -14.63 14.48 11.91
C LEU A 130 -14.08 14.22 13.32
N SER A 131 -14.97 13.79 14.21
CA SER A 131 -14.60 13.32 15.54
C SER A 131 -13.65 12.11 15.44
N LYS A 132 -12.90 11.84 16.51
CA LYS A 132 -12.04 10.65 16.58
C LYS A 132 -12.83 9.36 16.40
N GLU A 133 -14.08 9.30 16.88
CA GLU A 133 -14.98 8.16 16.69
C GLU A 133 -15.37 7.97 15.21
N GLU A 134 -15.66 9.05 14.49
CA GLU A 134 -15.98 9.00 13.06
C GLU A 134 -14.75 8.63 12.23
N LEU A 135 -13.60 9.24 12.50
CA LEU A 135 -12.33 8.90 11.86
C LEU A 135 -11.98 7.43 12.09
N PHE A 136 -12.22 6.92 13.29
CA PHE A 136 -11.98 5.52 13.62
C PHE A 136 -12.91 4.58 12.85
N LYS A 137 -14.19 4.95 12.70
CA LYS A 137 -15.13 4.20 11.85
C LYS A 137 -14.67 4.17 10.39
N VAL A 138 -14.24 5.32 9.85
CA VAL A 138 -13.72 5.37 8.48
C VAL A 138 -12.44 4.55 8.34
N LEU A 139 -11.54 4.55 9.33
CA LEU A 139 -10.35 3.70 9.34
C LEU A 139 -10.74 2.22 9.32
N CYS A 140 -11.70 1.80 10.15
CA CYS A 140 -12.22 0.43 10.13
C CYS A 140 -12.74 0.03 8.74
N GLU A 141 -13.58 0.87 8.12
CA GLU A 141 -14.15 0.62 6.79
C GLU A 141 -13.05 0.54 5.73
N LYS A 142 -12.12 1.50 5.72
CA LYS A 142 -11.01 1.55 4.76
C LYS A 142 -10.07 0.37 4.91
N MET A 143 -9.80 -0.07 6.14
CA MET A 143 -8.98 -1.25 6.37
C MET A 143 -9.64 -2.52 5.82
N ILE A 144 -10.95 -2.70 6.02
CA ILE A 144 -11.70 -3.83 5.44
C ILE A 144 -11.70 -3.76 3.90
N GLU A 145 -11.94 -2.58 3.32
CA GLU A 145 -11.94 -2.39 1.85
C GLU A 145 -10.61 -2.79 1.20
N HIS A 146 -9.49 -2.62 1.91
CA HIS A 146 -8.15 -3.02 1.45
C HIS A 146 -7.74 -4.43 1.91
N GLY A 147 -8.66 -5.19 2.50
CA GLY A 147 -8.47 -6.61 2.85
C GLY A 147 -7.71 -6.87 4.15
N TYR A 148 -7.61 -5.89 5.06
CA TYR A 148 -7.00 -6.06 6.38
C TYR A 148 -7.96 -6.67 7.40
N ASP A 149 -7.45 -7.44 8.36
CA ASP A 149 -8.22 -7.98 9.48
C ASP A 149 -8.28 -6.95 10.62
N ASN A 150 -9.45 -6.36 10.84
CA ASN A 150 -9.61 -5.31 11.85
C ASN A 150 -10.01 -5.84 13.25
N GLN A 151 -9.97 -7.15 13.50
CA GLN A 151 -10.34 -7.72 14.81
C GLN A 151 -9.56 -7.09 15.98
N LYS A 152 -8.29 -6.76 15.77
CA LYS A 152 -7.42 -6.16 16.79
C LYS A 152 -7.48 -4.63 16.83
N LEU A 153 -8.04 -4.00 15.79
CA LEU A 153 -8.01 -2.55 15.60
C LEU A 153 -8.72 -1.81 16.75
N ASN A 154 -9.84 -2.33 17.25
CA ASN A 154 -10.54 -1.77 18.43
C ASN A 154 -9.64 -1.74 19.68
N LYS A 155 -8.90 -2.82 19.95
CA LYS A 155 -7.98 -2.88 21.09
C LYS A 155 -6.85 -1.86 20.93
N VAL A 156 -6.27 -1.80 19.73
CA VAL A 156 -5.18 -0.87 19.39
C VAL A 156 -5.65 0.59 19.51
N TYR A 157 -6.87 0.90 19.05
CA TYR A 157 -7.46 2.22 19.15
C TYR A 157 -7.75 2.64 20.59
N ASN A 158 -8.37 1.77 21.39
CA ASN A 158 -8.64 2.08 22.79
C ASN A 158 -7.35 2.36 23.56
N PHE A 159 -6.28 1.60 23.28
CA PHE A 159 -4.97 1.86 23.88
C PHE A 159 -4.35 3.18 23.38
N CYS A 160 -4.47 3.49 22.08
CA CYS A 160 -4.07 4.80 21.55
C CYS A 160 -4.79 5.94 22.29
N GLN A 161 -6.11 5.86 22.46
CA GLN A 161 -6.86 6.87 23.20
C GLN A 161 -6.39 7.00 24.65
N SER A 162 -6.13 5.89 25.36
CA SER A 162 -5.73 5.95 26.76
C SER A 162 -4.36 6.62 26.96
N ILE A 163 -3.40 6.43 26.06
CA ILE A 163 -2.06 7.00 26.22
C ILE A 163 -1.96 8.47 25.81
N TYR A 164 -2.75 8.91 24.82
CA TYR A 164 -2.74 10.29 24.35
C TYR A 164 -3.69 11.19 25.16
N GLY A 165 -4.67 10.61 25.87
CA GLY A 165 -5.55 11.31 26.81
C GLY A 165 -6.25 12.52 26.20
N ASP A 166 -6.38 13.59 26.97
CA ASP A 166 -7.05 14.84 26.56
C ASP A 166 -6.15 15.81 25.77
N ARG A 167 -5.05 15.33 25.19
CA ARG A 167 -4.14 16.18 24.41
C ARG A 167 -4.86 16.74 23.18
N LYS A 168 -4.56 18.00 22.85
CA LYS A 168 -5.16 18.71 21.72
C LYS A 168 -4.15 19.06 20.64
N ARG A 169 -4.62 19.15 19.40
CA ARG A 169 -3.89 19.71 18.23
C ARG A 169 -3.95 21.23 18.25
N TYR A 170 -3.18 21.88 17.37
CA TYR A 170 -3.25 23.33 17.15
C TYR A 170 -4.65 23.77 16.65
N SER A 171 -5.37 22.90 15.93
CA SER A 171 -6.76 23.12 15.52
C SER A 171 -7.75 23.14 16.68
N GLY A 172 -7.38 22.59 17.86
CA GLY A 172 -8.27 22.38 19.00
C GLY A 172 -8.88 20.96 19.08
N ASP A 173 -8.69 20.13 18.06
CA ASP A 173 -9.18 18.75 18.04
C ASP A 173 -8.39 17.82 18.95
N ASP A 174 -8.98 16.67 19.29
CA ASP A 174 -8.28 15.60 20.02
C ASP A 174 -7.04 15.13 19.25
N TYR A 175 -5.91 14.97 19.93
CA TYR A 175 -4.66 14.58 19.28
C TYR A 175 -4.75 13.25 18.52
N VAL A 176 -5.64 12.36 18.98
CA VAL A 176 -5.92 11.08 18.33
C VAL A 176 -6.41 11.26 16.89
N THR A 177 -7.10 12.35 16.54
CA THR A 177 -7.55 12.60 15.16
C THR A 177 -6.39 12.67 14.18
N HIS A 178 -5.26 13.27 14.59
CA HIS A 178 -4.04 13.29 13.79
C HIS A 178 -3.52 11.88 13.50
N LEU A 179 -3.43 11.05 14.54
CA LEU A 179 -2.89 9.70 14.46
C LEU A 179 -3.77 8.78 13.59
N LEU A 180 -5.09 8.95 13.69
CA LEU A 180 -6.05 8.26 12.82
C LEU A 180 -5.91 8.71 11.37
N ASN A 181 -5.79 10.01 11.11
CA ASN A 181 -5.57 10.52 9.76
C ASN A 181 -4.23 10.04 9.16
N VAL A 182 -3.17 9.98 9.95
CA VAL A 182 -1.89 9.38 9.52
C VAL A 182 -2.09 7.91 9.15
N SER A 183 -2.83 7.15 9.97
CA SER A 183 -3.12 5.74 9.69
C SER A 183 -3.99 5.55 8.45
N LEU A 184 -4.94 6.45 8.20
CA LEU A 184 -5.77 6.48 6.99
C LEU A 184 -4.95 6.77 5.74
N LEU A 185 -4.01 7.72 5.81
CA LEU A 185 -3.05 7.95 4.73
C LEU A 185 -2.21 6.69 4.46
N LEU A 186 -1.76 6.00 5.50
CA LEU A 186 -1.02 4.74 5.37
C LEU A 186 -1.85 3.63 4.71
N VAL A 187 -3.16 3.54 5.01
CA VAL A 187 -4.08 2.64 4.30
C VAL A 187 -4.17 3.00 2.82
N GLN A 188 -4.30 4.29 2.50
CA GLN A 188 -4.39 4.76 1.11
C GLN A 188 -3.06 4.61 0.34
N MET A 189 -1.93 4.64 1.06
CA MET A 189 -0.60 4.30 0.54
C MET A 189 -0.39 2.77 0.43
N GLU A 190 -1.41 1.97 0.76
CA GLU A 190 -1.37 0.50 0.76
C GLU A 190 -0.25 -0.09 1.65
N ALA A 191 0.07 0.58 2.76
CA ALA A 191 1.08 0.12 3.70
C ALA A 191 0.63 -1.13 4.47
N GLU A 192 1.59 -1.95 4.91
CA GLU A 192 1.30 -3.15 5.71
C GLU A 192 0.53 -2.83 7.00
N GLU A 193 -0.31 -3.76 7.46
CA GLU A 193 -1.11 -3.61 8.69
C GLU A 193 -0.28 -3.15 9.90
N ILE A 194 0.91 -3.72 10.08
CA ILE A 194 1.82 -3.37 11.18
C ILE A 194 2.32 -1.92 11.09
N VAL A 195 2.45 -1.37 9.88
CA VAL A 195 2.85 0.01 9.62
C VAL A 195 1.68 0.95 9.87
N ILE A 196 0.46 0.56 9.46
CA ILE A 196 -0.78 1.30 9.77
C ILE A 196 -0.95 1.42 11.28
N TYR A 197 -0.82 0.31 12.02
CA TYR A 197 -0.90 0.32 13.47
C TYR A 197 0.22 1.17 14.09
N ALA A 198 1.45 1.10 13.59
CA ALA A 198 2.54 1.96 14.06
C ALA A 198 2.25 3.46 13.79
N GLY A 199 1.55 3.79 12.71
CA GLY A 199 1.06 5.13 12.41
C GLY A 199 0.19 5.73 13.53
N MET A 200 -0.64 4.91 14.19
CA MET A 200 -1.45 5.34 15.35
C MET A 200 -0.59 5.72 16.56
N PHE A 201 0.71 5.44 16.55
CA PHE A 201 1.65 5.68 17.64
C PHE A 201 2.90 6.44 17.18
N CYS A 202 2.89 7.08 16.01
CA CYS A 202 4.09 7.69 15.41
C CYS A 202 4.75 8.80 16.27
N ASP A 203 4.00 9.36 17.22
CA ASP A 203 4.43 10.41 18.15
C ASP A 203 4.61 9.93 19.60
N VAL A 204 4.50 8.62 19.86
CA VAL A 204 4.31 8.09 21.21
C VAL A 204 5.44 8.48 22.16
N PHE A 205 6.69 8.32 21.73
CA PHE A 205 7.86 8.68 22.55
C PHE A 205 8.13 10.18 22.63
N ARG A 206 7.51 11.00 21.76
CA ARG A 206 7.63 12.47 21.79
C ARG A 206 6.55 13.12 22.64
N LYS A 207 5.37 12.50 22.72
CA LYS A 207 4.17 13.10 23.33
C LYS A 207 3.72 12.42 24.62
N THR A 208 4.21 11.22 24.92
CA THR A 208 3.80 10.46 26.11
C THR A 208 5.03 9.98 26.90
N ASN A 209 4.81 9.55 28.14
CA ASN A 209 5.83 8.93 28.98
C ASN A 209 5.64 7.40 29.09
N VAL A 210 4.96 6.79 28.11
CA VAL A 210 4.65 5.35 28.12
C VAL A 210 5.93 4.52 28.14
N ALA A 211 5.95 3.46 28.94
CA ALA A 211 7.06 2.53 28.97
C ALA A 211 7.00 1.56 27.77
N ILE A 212 8.16 1.09 27.30
CA ILE A 212 8.21 0.09 26.21
C ILE A 212 7.48 -1.20 26.60
N ASP A 213 7.55 -1.59 27.89
CA ASP A 213 6.88 -2.81 28.36
C ASP A 213 5.36 -2.68 28.27
N GLU A 214 4.80 -1.50 28.58
CA GLU A 214 3.37 -1.21 28.42
C GLU A 214 2.94 -1.26 26.94
N LEU A 215 3.80 -0.82 26.01
CA LEU A 215 3.56 -0.97 24.57
C LEU A 215 3.50 -2.46 24.17
N LYS A 216 4.40 -3.30 24.71
CA LYS A 216 4.44 -4.75 24.40
C LYS A 216 3.22 -5.51 24.94
N GLU A 217 2.63 -5.07 26.04
CA GLU A 217 1.42 -5.68 26.60
C GLU A 217 0.18 -5.42 25.73
N ASN A 218 0.15 -4.28 25.03
CA ASN A 218 -1.03 -3.80 24.32
C ASN A 218 -0.93 -3.92 22.79
N LEU A 219 0.28 -3.95 22.23
CA LEU A 219 0.54 -3.97 20.79
C LEU A 219 1.28 -5.24 20.35
N PRO A 220 1.11 -5.69 19.10
CA PRO A 220 1.95 -6.75 18.53
C PRO A 220 3.44 -6.36 18.58
N ASP A 221 4.32 -7.34 18.87
CA ASP A 221 5.77 -7.10 18.99
C ASP A 221 6.36 -6.45 17.74
N SER A 222 5.88 -6.83 16.54
CA SER A 222 6.27 -6.22 15.27
C SER A 222 5.99 -4.72 15.21
N VAL A 223 4.86 -4.26 15.76
CA VAL A 223 4.52 -2.83 15.84
C VAL A 223 5.46 -2.12 16.80
N VAL A 224 5.72 -2.71 17.98
CA VAL A 224 6.64 -2.13 18.97
C VAL A 224 8.06 -1.99 18.41
N GLN A 225 8.53 -2.99 17.67
CA GLN A 225 9.83 -2.93 16.99
C GLN A 225 9.91 -1.77 15.99
N ILE A 226 8.85 -1.51 15.21
CA ILE A 226 8.79 -0.34 14.32
C ILE A 226 8.87 0.96 15.14
N LEU A 227 8.09 1.08 16.23
CA LEU A 227 8.08 2.29 17.05
C LEU A 227 9.44 2.59 17.67
N ILE A 228 10.17 1.57 18.12
CA ILE A 228 11.52 1.72 18.67
C ILE A 228 12.48 2.27 17.60
N ARG A 229 12.43 1.74 16.36
CA ARG A 229 13.25 2.27 15.27
C ARG A 229 12.84 3.68 14.87
N LEU A 230 11.53 3.95 14.83
CA LEU A 230 10.97 5.24 14.47
C LEU A 230 11.36 6.36 15.47
N LYS A 231 11.64 6.01 16.73
CA LYS A 231 12.01 6.96 17.79
C LYS A 231 13.20 7.84 17.39
N ASP A 232 14.25 7.21 16.86
CA ASP A 232 15.53 7.86 16.51
C ASP A 232 15.71 7.97 14.97
N TYR A 233 14.63 7.73 14.21
CA TYR A 233 14.66 7.72 12.76
C TYR A 233 14.78 9.14 12.19
N ASP A 234 15.90 9.39 11.52
CA ASP A 234 16.19 10.63 10.79
C ASP A 234 16.04 10.37 9.29
N ILE A 235 14.90 10.82 8.73
CA ILE A 235 14.58 10.60 7.33
C ILE A 235 15.59 11.26 6.38
N GLU A 236 16.24 12.37 6.77
CA GLU A 236 17.25 13.05 5.95
C GLU A 236 18.48 12.15 5.74
N LYS A 237 18.91 11.46 6.80
CA LYS A 237 20.09 10.60 6.79
C LYS A 237 19.82 9.20 6.25
N VAL A 238 18.71 8.60 6.68
CA VAL A 238 18.39 7.20 6.39
C VAL A 238 17.58 7.05 5.09
N GLY A 239 16.81 8.08 4.71
CA GLY A 239 16.09 8.08 3.45
C GLY A 239 14.98 7.03 3.36
N LEU A 240 15.17 6.03 2.50
CA LEU A 240 14.24 4.93 2.26
C LEU A 240 14.80 3.57 2.69
N GLU A 241 15.97 3.52 3.36
CA GLU A 241 16.58 2.25 3.77
C GLU A 241 15.75 1.48 4.81
N ASP A 242 15.01 2.20 5.68
CA ASP A 242 13.93 1.64 6.50
C ASP A 242 12.59 2.15 5.95
N GLU A 243 12.07 1.45 4.94
CA GLU A 243 10.83 1.80 4.23
C GLU A 243 9.64 1.99 5.19
N GLN A 244 9.54 1.17 6.24
CA GLN A 244 8.44 1.23 7.20
C GLN A 244 8.47 2.56 7.98
N CYS A 245 9.63 2.96 8.49
CA CYS A 245 9.77 4.23 9.20
C CYS A 245 9.63 5.43 8.24
N ALA A 246 10.17 5.32 7.02
CA ALA A 246 10.10 6.37 6.01
C ALA A 246 8.64 6.69 5.62
N VAL A 247 7.85 5.68 5.31
CA VAL A 247 6.44 5.84 4.90
C VAL A 247 5.59 6.44 6.04
N ILE A 248 5.82 6.03 7.30
CA ILE A 248 5.17 6.67 8.46
C ILE A 248 5.53 8.15 8.54
N LYS A 249 6.81 8.51 8.40
CA LYS A 249 7.26 9.92 8.44
C LYS A 249 6.71 10.75 7.29
N ILE A 250 6.56 10.16 6.12
CA ILE A 250 5.99 10.82 4.95
C ILE A 250 4.49 11.06 5.15
N ALA A 251 3.73 10.07 5.63
CA ALA A 251 2.32 10.22 5.97
C ALA A 251 2.10 11.26 7.08
N GLU A 252 2.93 11.21 8.13
CA GLU A 252 2.95 12.23 9.21
C GLU A 252 3.19 13.63 8.64
N ARG A 253 4.17 13.78 7.74
CA ARG A 253 4.48 15.07 7.10
C ARG A 253 3.35 15.55 6.21
N LEU A 254 2.77 14.69 5.37
CA LEU A 254 1.66 15.05 4.51
C LEU A 254 0.47 15.58 5.32
N HIS A 255 0.05 14.85 6.36
CA HIS A 255 -1.04 15.33 7.20
C HIS A 255 -0.69 16.64 7.93
N ASN A 256 0.56 16.80 8.38
CA ASN A 256 1.04 18.04 8.97
C ASN A 256 1.02 19.22 7.99
N MET A 257 1.28 18.98 6.70
CA MET A 257 1.16 20.00 5.66
C MET A 257 -0.32 20.31 5.35
N ARG A 258 -1.21 19.31 5.30
CA ARG A 258 -2.66 19.53 5.11
C ARG A 258 -3.29 20.41 6.18
N THR A 259 -2.83 20.27 7.41
CA THR A 259 -3.35 21.00 8.59
C THR A 259 -2.47 22.20 8.97
N ILE A 260 -1.64 22.71 8.05
CA ILE A 260 -0.65 23.74 8.34
C ILE A 260 -1.27 25.11 8.63
N GLU A 261 -2.50 25.36 8.19
CA GLU A 261 -3.15 26.67 8.30
C GLU A 261 -3.42 27.11 9.75
N TYR A 262 -3.60 26.16 10.67
CA TYR A 262 -3.81 26.37 12.11
C TYR A 262 -2.53 26.75 12.88
N MET A 263 -1.38 26.81 12.21
CA MET A 263 -0.09 27.15 12.83
C MET A 263 0.24 28.63 12.69
N GLU A 264 1.16 29.14 13.52
CA GLU A 264 1.74 30.48 13.36
C GLU A 264 2.58 30.58 12.08
N GLU A 265 2.59 31.75 11.44
CA GLU A 265 3.21 31.96 10.12
C GLU A 265 4.69 31.55 10.07
N ARG A 266 5.43 31.83 11.16
CA ARG A 266 6.82 31.41 11.31
C ARG A 266 7.00 29.89 11.24
N GLU A 267 6.10 29.13 11.88
CA GLU A 267 6.15 27.66 11.88
C GLU A 267 5.68 27.09 10.54
N LYS A 268 4.71 27.75 9.85
CA LYS A 268 4.31 27.38 8.48
C LYS A 268 5.51 27.43 7.53
N GLN A 269 6.20 28.57 7.50
CA GLN A 269 7.38 28.77 6.65
C GLN A 269 8.50 27.78 6.98
N LYS A 270 8.73 27.51 8.27
CA LYS A 270 9.74 26.53 8.71
C LYS A 270 9.41 25.13 8.20
N ARG A 271 8.17 24.66 8.39
CA ARG A 271 7.73 23.33 7.94
C ARG A 271 7.75 23.21 6.42
N ALA A 272 7.34 24.24 5.69
CA ALA A 272 7.40 24.25 4.23
C ALA A 272 8.85 24.14 3.71
N LYS A 273 9.79 24.90 4.30
CA LYS A 273 11.22 24.80 3.95
C LYS A 273 11.78 23.40 4.24
N GLU A 274 11.43 22.84 5.40
CA GLU A 274 11.82 21.48 5.78
C GLU A 274 11.26 20.42 4.81
N THR A 275 9.98 20.54 4.43
CA THR A 275 9.34 19.65 3.44
C THR A 275 10.08 19.70 2.11
N ILE A 276 10.40 20.89 1.59
CA ILE A 276 11.12 21.04 0.33
C ILE A 276 12.56 20.53 0.41
N ALA A 277 13.28 20.83 1.49
CA ALA A 277 14.70 20.49 1.61
C ALA A 277 14.93 19.01 1.91
N ILE A 278 14.10 18.42 2.78
CA ILE A 278 14.32 17.08 3.34
C ILE A 278 13.38 16.05 2.72
N PHE A 279 12.06 16.33 2.68
CA PHE A 279 11.08 15.33 2.27
C PHE A 279 10.96 15.19 0.76
N MET A 280 10.97 16.30 0.00
CA MET A 280 10.79 16.26 -1.46
C MET A 280 11.82 15.40 -2.19
N PRO A 281 13.14 15.43 -1.87
CA PRO A 281 14.12 14.54 -2.51
C PRO A 281 13.83 13.06 -2.27
N ILE A 282 13.21 12.71 -1.14
CA ILE A 282 12.93 11.34 -0.72
C ILE A 282 11.63 10.87 -1.37
N VAL A 283 10.58 11.68 -1.31
CA VAL A 283 9.29 11.40 -1.94
C VAL A 283 9.44 11.28 -3.47
N LYS A 284 10.31 12.06 -4.10
CA LYS A 284 10.63 11.91 -5.53
C LYS A 284 11.18 10.54 -5.90
N LYS A 285 11.86 9.85 -4.98
CA LYS A 285 12.35 8.48 -5.20
C LYS A 285 11.24 7.44 -5.15
N LEU A 286 10.11 7.76 -4.49
CA LEU A 286 8.93 6.89 -4.46
C LEU A 286 8.12 6.93 -5.77
N GLN A 287 8.38 7.91 -6.64
CA GLN A 287 7.66 8.10 -7.91
C GLN A 287 6.14 8.24 -7.74
N ASP A 288 5.71 8.79 -6.59
CA ASP A 288 4.31 9.15 -6.36
C ASP A 288 4.10 10.63 -6.75
N ASP A 289 3.88 10.89 -8.05
CA ASP A 289 3.70 12.23 -8.61
C ASP A 289 2.61 13.06 -7.91
N LYS A 290 1.60 12.39 -7.35
CA LYS A 290 0.52 13.06 -6.66
C LYS A 290 0.91 13.51 -5.26
N LEU A 291 1.58 12.65 -4.49
CA LEU A 291 2.18 13.04 -3.22
C LEU A 291 3.23 14.15 -3.41
N ILE A 292 4.03 14.07 -4.48
CA ILE A 292 5.00 15.11 -4.86
C ILE A 292 4.28 16.44 -5.14
N SER A 293 3.24 16.43 -5.99
CA SER A 293 2.49 17.64 -6.34
C SER A 293 1.84 18.27 -5.12
N GLU A 294 1.17 17.47 -4.30
CA GLU A 294 0.45 17.95 -3.13
C GLU A 294 1.38 18.59 -2.09
N LEU A 295 2.47 17.90 -1.71
CA LEU A 295 3.45 18.45 -0.78
C LEU A 295 4.09 19.73 -1.34
N ASN A 296 4.37 19.77 -2.65
CA ASN A 296 4.95 20.93 -3.30
C ASN A 296 3.99 22.12 -3.34
N GLU A 297 2.73 21.92 -3.71
CA GLU A 297 1.70 22.96 -3.77
C GLU A 297 1.47 23.59 -2.40
N ILE A 298 1.26 22.78 -1.36
CA ILE A 298 1.07 23.29 0.01
C ILE A 298 2.33 24.03 0.47
N SER A 299 3.52 23.46 0.24
CA SER A 299 4.77 24.09 0.68
C SER A 299 5.02 25.43 -0.01
N ILE A 300 4.76 25.55 -1.32
CA ILE A 300 4.91 26.80 -2.05
C ILE A 300 3.91 27.84 -1.55
N ASN A 301 2.66 27.46 -1.25
CA ASN A 301 1.66 28.38 -0.77
C ASN A 301 2.00 28.96 0.61
N CYS A 302 2.68 28.21 1.48
CA CYS A 302 3.17 28.69 2.78
C CYS A 302 4.43 29.58 2.70
N LEU A 303 5.02 29.77 1.52
CA LEU A 303 6.24 30.56 1.32
C LEU A 303 5.99 31.87 0.55
N LYS A 304 4.74 32.13 0.16
CA LYS A 304 4.30 33.40 -0.44
C LYS A 304 4.03 34.43 0.65
#